data_AF-A0A849R2D7-F1
#
_entry.id   AF-A0A849R2D7-F1
#
_cell.length_a   1.000
_cell.length_b   1.000
_cell.length_c   1.000
_cell.angle_alpha   90.00
_cell.angle_beta   90.00
_cell.angle_gamma   90.00
#
_symmetry.space_group_name_H-M   'P 1'
#
loop_
_entity.id
_entity.type
_entity.pdbx_description
1 polymer ?
#
loop_
_entity_poly.entity_id
_entity_poly.type
_entity_poly.pdbx_seq_one_letter_code
_entity_poly.pdbx_strand_id
1 'polypeptide(L)' 'MSTDEERARQTYLFEKAWADLSSLTPEEYVEFIGIDPAELGILALTYSDEPIEETLNRLLNGEWGTKK' A
#
# COMPACT_ATOMS: atom_id res chain seq x y z
N MET A 1 15.64 -9.28 10.52
CA MET A 1 15.87 -8.72 9.17
C MET A 1 16.44 -7.33 9.36
N SER A 2 17.30 -6.88 8.46
CA SER A 2 17.67 -5.46 8.44
C SER A 2 16.44 -4.62 8.13
N THR A 3 16.41 -3.37 8.59
CA THR A 3 15.31 -2.43 8.30
C THR A 3 15.11 -2.22 6.79
N ASP A 4 16.16 -2.35 6.00
CA ASP A 4 16.12 -2.18 4.54
C ASP A 4 15.50 -3.38 3.84
N GLU A 5 15.79 -4.60 4.30
CA GLU A 5 15.16 -5.83 3.78
C GLU A 5 13.67 -5.88 4.11
N GLU A 6 13.30 -5.48 5.33
CA GLU A 6 11.90 -5.40 5.75
C GLU A 6 11.14 -4.37 4.92
N ARG A 7 11.72 -3.17 4.73
CA ARG A 7 11.13 -2.14 3.89
C ARG A 7 10.95 -2.60 2.45
N ALA A 8 11.97 -3.24 1.86
CA ALA A 8 11.87 -3.78 0.51
C ALA A 8 10.76 -4.85 0.39
N ARG A 9 10.57 -5.68 1.42
CA ARG A 9 9.51 -6.69 1.46
C ARG A 9 8.12 -6.04 1.54
N GLN A 10 7.94 -5.05 2.41
CA GLN A 10 6.68 -4.32 2.55
C GLN A 10 6.32 -3.56 1.28
N THR A 11 7.30 -2.90 0.66
CA THR A 11 7.15 -2.25 -0.65
C THR A 11 6.69 -3.24 -1.72
N TYR A 12 7.33 -4.39 -1.84
CA TYR A 12 6.95 -5.42 -2.80
C TYR A 12 5.49 -5.89 -2.60
N LEU A 13 5.11 -6.17 -1.36
CA LEU A 13 3.76 -6.61 -1.02
C LEU A 13 2.73 -5.52 -1.34
N PHE A 14 3.06 -4.27 -1.02
CA PHE A 14 2.22 -3.11 -1.31
C PHE A 14 2.02 -2.93 -2.81
N GLU A 15 3.07 -2.92 -3.64
CA GLU A 15 2.95 -2.74 -5.09
C GLU A 15 2.07 -3.83 -5.72
N LYS A 16 2.24 -5.10 -5.31
CA LYS A 16 1.39 -6.21 -5.77
C LYS A 16 -0.07 -6.02 -5.36
N ALA A 17 -0.32 -5.76 -4.08
CA ALA A 17 -1.67 -5.61 -3.53
C ALA A 17 -2.39 -4.36 -4.06
N TRP A 18 -1.65 -3.29 -4.31
CA TRP A 18 -2.14 -2.04 -4.87
C TRP A 18 -2.63 -2.20 -6.32
N ALA A 19 -1.92 -3.02 -7.10
CA ALA A 19 -2.36 -3.38 -8.45
C ALA A 19 -3.55 -4.34 -8.42
N ASP A 20 -3.46 -5.42 -7.64
CA ASP A 20 -4.52 -6.42 -7.47
C ASP A 20 -4.27 -7.24 -6.19
N LEU A 21 -5.19 -7.15 -5.23
CA LEU A 21 -5.10 -7.88 -3.96
C LEU A 21 -5.10 -9.41 -4.15
N SER A 22 -5.72 -9.92 -5.22
CA SER A 22 -5.75 -11.35 -5.54
C SER A 22 -4.45 -11.91 -6.11
N SER A 23 -3.48 -11.03 -6.40
CA SER A 23 -2.15 -11.41 -6.88
C SER A 23 -1.21 -11.92 -5.77
N LEU A 24 -1.60 -11.74 -4.50
CA LEU A 24 -0.87 -12.25 -3.35
C LEU A 24 -1.10 -13.75 -3.18
N THR A 25 -0.04 -14.51 -2.87
CA THR A 25 -0.23 -15.85 -2.31
C THR A 25 -0.88 -15.76 -0.91
N PRO A 26 -1.46 -16.84 -0.37
CA PRO A 26 -2.01 -16.83 0.98
C PRO A 26 -1.01 -16.36 2.05
N GLU A 27 0.26 -16.74 1.92
CA GLU A 27 1.34 -16.33 2.83
C GLU A 27 1.63 -14.83 2.69
N GLU A 28 1.75 -14.35 1.45
CA GLU A 28 1.92 -12.93 1.15
C GLU A 28 0.75 -12.07 1.65
N TYR A 29 -0.48 -12.59 1.56
CA TYR A 29 -1.67 -11.93 2.08
C TYR A 29 -1.60 -11.76 3.60
N VAL A 30 -1.23 -12.83 4.32
CA VAL A 30 -1.08 -12.78 5.78
C VAL A 30 0.03 -11.81 6.19
N GLU A 31 1.15 -11.79 5.46
CA GLU A 31 2.22 -10.81 5.68
C GLU A 31 1.75 -9.38 5.40
N PHE A 32 1.02 -9.16 4.30
CA PHE A 32 0.52 -7.84 3.90
C PHE A 32 -0.45 -7.24 4.92
N ILE A 33 -1.42 -8.02 5.43
CA ILE A 33 -2.35 -7.54 6.47
C ILE A 33 -1.66 -7.33 7.83
N GLY A 34 -0.44 -7.84 8.00
CA GLY A 34 0.39 -7.64 9.18
C GLY A 34 1.26 -6.37 9.12
N ILE A 35 1.33 -5.69 7.97
CA ILE A 35 2.08 -4.43 7.83
C ILE A 35 1.39 -3.34 8.65
N ASP A 36 2.18 -2.54 9.36
CA ASP A 36 1.67 -1.41 10.13
C ASP A 36 0.88 -0.46 9.21
N PRO A 37 -0.37 -0.09 9.57
CA PRO A 37 -1.17 0.85 8.78
C PRO A 37 -0.49 2.20 8.50
N ALA A 38 0.38 2.68 9.39
CA ALA A 38 1.16 3.89 9.17
C ALA A 38 2.21 3.70 8.07
N GLU A 39 2.89 2.55 8.02
CA GLU A 39 3.84 2.21 6.94
C GLU A 39 3.10 2.02 5.61
N LEU A 40 1.92 1.38 5.60
CA LEU A 40 1.06 1.32 4.42
C LEU A 40 0.66 2.70 3.92
N GLY A 41 0.36 3.64 4.83
CA GLY A 41 0.09 5.04 4.52
C GLY A 41 1.29 5.71 3.86
N ILE A 42 2.49 5.54 4.40
CA ILE A 42 3.74 6.07 3.81
C ILE A 42 3.96 5.50 2.42
N LEU A 43 3.79 4.18 2.23
CA LEU A 43 3.93 3.52 0.94
C LEU A 43 2.90 4.06 -0.06
N ALA A 44 1.64 4.20 0.33
CA ALA A 44 0.61 4.78 -0.53
C ALA A 44 0.93 6.23 -0.95
N LEU A 45 1.47 7.05 -0.05
CA LEU A 45 1.88 8.42 -0.37
C LEU A 45 3.14 8.48 -1.24
N THR A 46 3.99 7.46 -1.18
CA THR A 46 5.23 7.38 -1.96
C THR A 46 4.99 6.88 -3.39
N TYR A 47 4.00 5.99 -3.57
CA TYR A 47 3.71 5.31 -4.83
C TYR A 47 2.48 5.84 -5.57
N SER A 48 1.76 6.80 -4.99
CA SER A 48 0.73 7.55 -5.69
C SER A 48 1.38 8.68 -6.49
N ASP A 49 1.22 8.67 -7.81
CA ASP A 49 1.51 9.84 -8.66
C ASP A 49 0.57 11.02 -8.37
N GLU A 50 -0.46 10.84 -7.55
CA GLU A 50 -1.37 11.90 -7.14
C GLU A 50 -0.72 12.74 -6.02
N PRO A 51 -0.91 14.08 -6.04
CA PRO A 51 -0.52 14.92 -4.92
C PRO A 51 -1.04 14.34 -3.59
N ILE A 52 -0.18 14.33 -2.58
CA ILE A 52 -0.50 13.79 -1.24
C ILE A 52 -1.82 14.35 -0.69
N GLU A 53 -2.08 15.65 -0.89
CA GLU A 53 -3.32 16.31 -0.47
C GLU A 53 -4.57 15.78 -1.19
N GLU A 54 -4.45 15.41 -2.46
CA GLU A 54 -5.54 14.88 -3.27
C GLU A 54 -5.84 13.42 -2.90
N THR A 55 -4.78 12.63 -2.66
CA THR A 55 -4.89 11.27 -2.13
C THR A 55 -5.53 11.26 -0.74
N LEU A 56 -5.09 12.15 0.17
CA LEU A 56 -5.65 12.29 1.51
C LEU A 56 -7.11 12.76 1.49
N ASN A 57 -7.45 13.72 0.64
CA ASN A 57 -8.83 14.18 0.52
C ASN A 57 -9.76 13.06 0.03
N ARG A 58 -9.35 12.27 -0.97
CA ARG A 58 -10.13 11.10 -1.42
C ARG A 58 -10.27 10.03 -0.34
N LEU A 59 -9.21 9.77 0.42
CA LEU A 59 -9.23 8.87 1.58
C LEU A 59 -10.24 9.33 2.63
N LEU A 60 -10.20 10.61 3.01
CA LEU A 60 -11.12 11.19 3.99
C LEU A 60 -12.58 11.21 3.49
N ASN A 61 -12.78 11.27 2.17
CA ASN A 61 -14.10 11.26 1.53
C ASN A 61 -14.60 9.86 1.12
N GLY A 62 -13.81 8.79 1.32
CA GLY A 62 -14.20 7.41 1.00
C GLY A 62 -14.18 7.05 -0.50
N GLU A 63 -13.46 7.80 -1.32
CA GLU A 63 -13.42 7.68 -2.79
C GLU A 63 -12.28 6.76 -3.27
N TRP A 64 -12.30 5.49 -2.82
CA TRP A 64 -11.34 4.47 -3.25
C TRP A 64 -11.74 3.83 -4.60
N GLY A 65 -10.76 3.65 -5.49
CA GLY A 65 -10.94 2.91 -6.75
C GLY A 65 -11.67 3.64 -7.88
N THR A 66 -12.12 4.88 -7.69
CA THR A 66 -12.75 5.69 -8.74
C THR A 66 -11.70 6.42 -9.58
N LYS A 67 -10.84 5.69 -10.30
CA LYS A 67 -10.17 6.26 -11.47
C LYS A 67 -11.13 6.15 -12.66
N LYS A 68 -11.59 7.31 -13.17
CA LYS A 68 -12.19 7.41 -14.50
C LYS A 68 -11.09 7.41 -15.56
#